data_AF-A0A2L2N592-F1
#
_entry.id   AF-A0A2L2N592-F1
#
_cell.length_a   1.000
_cell.length_b   1.000
_cell.length_c   1.000
_cell.angle_alpha   90.00
_cell.angle_beta   90.00
_cell.angle_gamma   90.00
#
_symmetry.space_group_name_H-M   'P 1'
#
loop_
_entity.id
_entity.type
_entity.pdbx_description
1 polymer ?
#
loop_
_entity_poly.entity_id
_entity_poly.type
_entity_poly.pdbx_seq_one_letter_code
_entity_poly.pdbx_strand_id
1 'polypeptide(L)'
;MWECCKCHEQNEETFSFCWSCGTSNDGIEDKSFQGVDEIAPSSIKGQPVLVTSTGLAEYPDQQEVELLACVKCGSENIIPNVRIVTHTEEFKKDLQVEIYENPKALIFKGTHTGTLTAYICGQCGYTEMYISNPQYLLNQYKKNKKI
;
A
#
# COMPACT_ATOMS: atom_id res chain seq x y z
N MET A 1 17.98 29.34 5.31
CA MET A 1 16.84 29.09 6.22
C MET A 1 16.06 30.38 6.36
N TRP A 2 14.75 30.32 6.60
CA TRP A 2 13.93 31.49 6.90
C TRP A 2 13.19 31.31 8.23
N GLU A 3 12.91 32.41 8.90
CA GLU A 3 12.18 32.42 10.17
C GLU A 3 10.71 32.76 9.91
N CYS A 4 9.80 31.95 10.45
CA CYS A 4 8.38 32.19 10.30
C CYS A 4 7.94 33.48 11.01
N CYS A 5 7.30 34.39 10.28
CA CYS A 5 6.82 35.66 10.84
C CYS A 5 5.67 35.53 11.86
N LYS A 6 5.01 34.36 11.91
CA LYS A 6 3.90 34.08 12.84
C LYS A 6 4.37 33.41 14.13
N CYS A 7 5.16 32.34 14.02
CA CYS A 7 5.53 31.50 15.16
C CYS A 7 7.04 31.48 15.46
N HIS A 8 7.85 32.21 14.69
CA HIS A 8 9.31 32.32 14.86
C HIS A 8 10.10 31.01 14.71
N GLU A 9 9.47 29.97 14.17
CA GLU A 9 10.13 28.69 13.88
C GLU A 9 11.11 28.84 12.71
N GLN A 10 12.25 28.15 12.76
CA GLN A 10 13.21 28.14 11.65
C GLN A 10 12.83 27.06 10.63
N ASN A 11 12.72 27.46 9.37
CA ASN A 11 12.33 26.61 8.26
C ASN A 11 13.43 26.61 7.17
N GLU A 12 13.54 25.52 6.42
CA GLU A 12 14.45 25.45 5.29
C GLU A 12 13.94 26.30 4.12
N GLU A 13 14.83 26.80 3.26
CA GLU A 13 14.46 27.62 2.09
C GLU A 13 13.67 26.86 1.03
N THR A 14 13.73 25.53 1.07
CA THR A 14 12.96 24.61 0.23
C THR A 14 11.49 24.58 0.61
N PHE A 15 11.11 25.00 1.82
CA PHE A 15 9.72 25.08 2.26
C PHE A 15 9.16 26.47 2.03
N SER A 16 8.06 26.57 1.29
CA SER A 16 7.30 27.81 1.11
C SER A 16 6.34 28.10 2.28
N PHE A 17 6.10 27.12 3.15
CA PHE A 17 5.19 27.21 4.29
C PHE A 17 5.85 26.70 5.57
N CYS A 18 5.53 27.32 6.71
CA CYS A 18 6.02 26.89 8.00
C CYS A 18 5.38 25.56 8.42
N TRP A 19 6.19 24.57 8.77
CA TRP A 19 5.70 23.24 9.16
C TRP A 19 4.86 23.27 10.44
N SER A 20 5.12 24.24 11.33
CA SER A 20 4.46 24.34 12.63
C SER A 20 3.09 25.02 12.56
N CYS A 21 2.94 26.05 11.72
CA CYS A 21 1.73 26.89 11.70
C CYS A 21 1.11 27.15 10.32
N GLY A 22 1.68 26.60 9.25
CA GLY A 22 1.14 26.72 7.89
C GLY A 22 1.24 28.11 7.25
N THR A 23 1.89 29.07 7.90
CA THR A 23 2.06 30.43 7.36
C THR A 23 3.14 30.42 6.29
N SER A 24 2.89 31.04 5.13
CA SER A 24 3.89 31.12 4.06
C SER A 24 5.08 32.02 4.46
N ASN A 25 6.19 31.88 3.74
CA ASN A 25 7.34 32.79 3.88
C ASN A 25 7.00 34.26 3.57
N ASP A 26 5.97 34.51 2.77
CA ASP A 26 5.43 35.84 2.48
C ASP A 26 4.38 36.33 3.52
N GLY A 27 4.15 35.55 4.58
CA GLY A 27 3.24 35.91 5.67
C GLY A 27 1.75 35.71 5.39
N ILE A 28 1.41 34.91 4.37
CA ILE A 28 0.01 34.57 4.07
C ILE A 28 -0.38 33.38 4.95
N GLU A 29 -1.39 33.58 5.79
CA GLU A 29 -1.97 32.50 6.59
C GLU A 29 -3.02 31.74 5.81
N ASP A 30 -2.87 30.41 5.73
CA ASP A 30 -3.96 29.55 5.32
C ASP A 30 -4.90 29.30 6.51
N LYS A 31 -6.08 29.93 6.48
CA LYS A 31 -7.11 29.78 7.52
C LYS A 31 -7.71 28.37 7.60
N SER A 32 -7.41 27.51 6.63
CA SER A 32 -7.80 26.09 6.63
C SER A 32 -6.75 25.19 7.30
N PHE A 33 -5.56 25.72 7.61
CA PHE A 33 -4.53 24.99 8.33
C PHE A 33 -4.95 24.80 9.80
N GLN A 34 -5.16 23.54 10.20
CA GLN A 34 -5.44 23.19 11.59
C GLN A 34 -4.15 22.67 12.22
N GLY A 35 -3.62 23.42 13.19
CA GLY A 35 -2.50 22.95 14.00
C GLY A 35 -2.90 21.68 14.76
N VAL A 36 -1.94 20.79 15.01
CA VAL A 36 -2.18 19.49 15.66
C VAL A 36 -2.83 19.66 17.05
N ASP A 37 -2.58 20.80 17.71
CA ASP A 37 -3.17 21.12 19.02
C ASP A 37 -4.64 21.59 18.95
N GLU A 38 -5.12 22.02 17.77
CA GLU A 38 -6.50 22.51 17.58
C GLU A 38 -7.47 21.40 17.13
N ILE A 39 -6.95 20.22 16.79
CA ILE A 39 -7.76 19.08 16.37
C ILE A 39 -8.09 18.25 17.61
N ALA A 40 -9.33 18.36 18.11
CA ALA A 40 -9.85 17.38 19.05
C ALA A 40 -9.78 15.98 18.39
N PRO A 41 -9.17 14.96 19.02
CA PRO A 41 -8.93 13.65 18.40
C PRO A 41 -10.20 12.92 17.93
N SER A 42 -11.38 13.40 18.33
CA SER A 42 -12.69 12.91 17.93
C SER A 42 -13.20 13.41 16.57
N SER A 43 -12.55 14.39 15.93
CA SER A 43 -13.07 15.06 14.73
C SER A 43 -12.50 14.56 13.39
N ILE A 44 -11.52 13.68 13.39
CA ILE A 44 -11.00 13.07 12.15
C ILE A 44 -11.90 11.87 11.77
N LYS A 45 -13.10 12.16 11.24
CA LYS A 45 -13.83 11.19 10.41
C LYS A 45 -13.44 11.48 8.97
N GLY A 46 -12.75 10.53 8.34
CA GLY A 46 -12.28 10.64 6.96
C GLY A 46 -13.39 11.15 6.03
N GLN A 47 -13.27 12.41 5.62
CA GLN A 47 -13.96 12.96 4.47
C GLN A 47 -12.90 13.23 3.41
N PRO A 48 -13.09 12.73 2.17
CA PRO A 48 -12.20 13.05 1.08
C PRO A 48 -12.34 14.53 0.76
N VAL A 49 -11.23 15.28 0.87
CA VAL A 49 -11.17 16.67 0.46
C VAL A 49 -11.16 16.71 -1.07
N LEU A 50 -12.22 17.23 -1.67
CA LEU A 50 -12.24 17.63 -3.07
C LEU A 50 -11.30 18.82 -3.24
N VAL A 51 -10.08 18.58 -3.71
CA VAL A 51 -9.18 19.65 -4.17
C VAL A 51 -9.38 19.83 -5.67
N THR A 52 -10.19 20.81 -6.04
CA THR A 52 -10.14 21.40 -7.38
C THR A 52 -9.04 22.46 -7.41
N SER A 53 -7.98 22.24 -8.21
CA SER A 53 -7.71 23.06 -9.40
C SER A 53 -6.28 22.86 -9.94
N THR A 54 -6.22 22.58 -11.24
CA THR A 54 -5.31 23.11 -12.26
C THR A 54 -3.94 23.64 -11.85
N GLY A 55 -2.86 22.98 -12.30
CA GLY A 55 -1.53 23.58 -12.31
C GLY A 55 -0.42 22.55 -12.57
N LEU A 56 -0.19 22.26 -13.85
CA LEU A 56 0.82 21.36 -14.43
C LEU A 56 2.16 21.30 -13.68
N ALA A 57 2.38 20.21 -12.96
CA ALA A 57 3.70 19.64 -12.73
C ALA A 57 3.59 18.15 -13.08
N GLU A 58 4.30 17.74 -14.13
CA GLU A 58 4.38 16.34 -14.56
C GLU A 58 5.17 15.56 -13.50
N TYR A 59 4.45 14.87 -12.61
CA TYR A 59 5.00 13.86 -11.73
C TYR A 59 4.94 12.50 -12.44
N PRO A 60 6.06 11.81 -12.65
CA PRO A 60 6.04 10.50 -13.27
C PRO A 60 5.45 9.47 -12.28
N ASP A 61 4.55 8.64 -12.83
CA ASP A 61 4.01 7.41 -12.25
C ASP A 61 3.01 7.57 -11.09
N GLN A 62 1.88 8.20 -11.39
CA GLN A 62 0.64 7.90 -10.68
C GLN A 62 0.21 6.49 -11.06
N GLN A 63 0.65 5.50 -10.28
CA GLN A 63 0.11 4.16 -10.33
C GLN A 63 -1.39 4.26 -10.01
N GLU A 64 -2.21 4.12 -11.04
CA GLU A 64 -3.66 4.11 -10.98
C GLU A 64 -4.09 3.07 -9.95
N VAL A 65 -4.52 3.53 -8.76
CA VAL A 65 -5.04 2.65 -7.72
C VAL A 65 -6.41 2.20 -8.23
N GLU A 66 -6.42 1.11 -8.98
CA GLU A 66 -7.65 0.45 -9.39
C GLU A 66 -8.47 0.18 -8.13
N LEU A 67 -9.61 0.88 -7.97
CA LEU A 67 -10.45 0.78 -6.78
C LEU A 67 -10.91 -0.67 -6.64
N LEU A 68 -10.26 -1.38 -5.72
CA LEU A 68 -10.51 -2.80 -5.53
C LEU A 68 -11.73 -2.95 -4.63
N ALA A 69 -12.90 -3.23 -5.22
CA ALA A 69 -14.10 -3.58 -4.48
C ALA A 69 -14.14 -5.08 -4.18
N CYS A 70 -14.69 -5.45 -3.03
CA CYS A 70 -14.86 -6.85 -2.65
C CYS A 70 -15.80 -7.55 -3.64
N VAL A 71 -15.30 -8.57 -4.35
CA VAL A 71 -16.10 -9.36 -5.29
C VAL A 71 -17.29 -10.10 -4.65
N LYS A 72 -17.27 -10.27 -3.31
CA LYS A 72 -18.34 -10.95 -2.57
C LYS A 72 -19.45 -10.00 -2.10
N CYS A 73 -19.14 -8.78 -1.67
CA CYS A 73 -20.13 -7.87 -1.06
C CYS A 73 -20.12 -6.44 -1.60
N GLY A 74 -19.22 -6.11 -2.54
CA GLY A 74 -19.09 -4.77 -3.14
C GLY A 74 -18.40 -3.73 -2.27
N SER A 75 -17.98 -4.06 -1.04
CA SER A 75 -17.31 -3.09 -0.16
C SER A 75 -15.92 -2.71 -0.66
N GLU A 76 -15.59 -1.42 -0.62
CA GLU A 76 -14.27 -0.86 -0.93
C GLU A 76 -13.28 -0.98 0.26
N ASN A 77 -13.74 -1.46 1.41
CA ASN A 77 -12.89 -1.66 2.58
C ASN A 77 -12.04 -2.92 2.40
N ILE A 78 -10.98 -2.81 1.61
CA ILE A 78 -10.03 -3.88 1.35
C ILE A 78 -8.70 -3.60 2.04
N ILE A 79 -8.18 -4.63 2.71
CA ILE A 79 -6.82 -4.67 3.26
C ILE A 79 -5.95 -5.42 2.23
N PRO A 80 -5.13 -4.73 1.43
CA PRO A 80 -4.33 -5.36 0.38
C PRO A 80 -3.03 -5.96 0.92
N ASN A 81 -2.42 -6.86 0.15
CA ASN A 81 -1.05 -7.36 0.34
C ASN A 81 -0.73 -7.94 1.73
N VAL A 82 -1.71 -8.56 2.38
CA VAL A 82 -1.56 -9.21 3.68
C VAL A 82 -0.66 -10.44 3.54
N ARG A 83 0.33 -10.56 4.43
CA ARG A 83 1.16 -11.77 4.53
C ARG A 83 0.37 -12.90 5.17
N ILE A 84 0.43 -14.08 4.56
CA ILE A 84 -0.09 -15.31 5.16
C ILE A 84 1.09 -16.05 5.78
N VAL A 85 1.08 -16.22 7.09
CA VAL A 85 2.18 -16.86 7.82
C VAL A 85 1.75 -18.19 8.42
N THR A 86 2.62 -19.18 8.34
CA THR A 86 2.54 -20.41 9.11
C THR A 86 3.45 -20.30 10.34
N HIS A 87 3.04 -20.94 11.43
CA HIS A 87 3.84 -21.08 12.63
C HIS A 87 4.45 -22.47 12.66
N THR A 88 5.78 -22.54 12.71
CA THR A 88 6.48 -23.73 13.21
C THR A 88 6.77 -23.51 14.70
N GLU A 89 7.18 -24.56 15.41
CA GLU A 89 7.47 -24.47 16.86
C GLU A 89 8.48 -23.36 17.20
N GLU A 90 9.35 -23.01 16.25
CA GLU A 90 10.45 -22.08 16.46
C GLU A 90 10.32 -20.75 15.68
N PHE A 91 9.54 -20.70 14.58
CA PHE A 91 9.54 -19.52 13.69
C PHE A 91 8.20 -19.27 12.99
N LYS A 92 7.94 -18.00 12.68
CA LYS A 92 6.94 -17.60 11.69
C LYS A 92 7.57 -17.63 10.30
N LYS A 93 6.93 -18.28 9.34
CA LYS A 93 7.35 -18.30 7.93
C LYS A 93 6.19 -17.90 7.03
N ASP A 94 6.47 -17.23 5.92
CA ASP A 94 5.45 -16.99 4.91
C ASP A 94 5.00 -18.32 4.29
N LEU A 95 3.70 -18.43 4.01
CA LEU A 95 3.12 -19.59 3.36
C LEU A 95 3.53 -19.60 1.88
N GLN A 96 4.01 -20.75 1.42
CA GLN A 96 4.46 -20.94 0.04
C GLN A 96 3.65 -22.02 -0.67
N VAL A 97 3.54 -21.89 -1.99
CA VAL A 97 3.05 -22.95 -2.89
C VAL A 97 4.24 -23.53 -3.64
N GLU A 98 4.19 -24.83 -3.92
CA GLU A 98 5.21 -25.55 -4.67
C GLU A 98 4.66 -26.12 -5.99
N ILE A 99 5.44 -26.01 -7.06
CA ILE A 99 5.24 -26.69 -8.35
C ILE A 99 6.48 -27.53 -8.62
N TYR A 100 6.27 -28.82 -8.92
CA TYR A 100 7.36 -29.76 -9.23
C TYR A 100 7.58 -29.88 -10.73
N GLU A 101 8.83 -29.70 -11.20
CA GLU A 101 9.26 -29.97 -12.58
C GLU A 101 8.96 -31.42 -12.98
N ASN A 102 9.34 -32.38 -12.13
CA ASN A 102 9.04 -33.79 -12.36
C ASN A 102 8.25 -34.35 -11.19
N PRO A 103 6.90 -34.27 -11.21
CA PRO A 103 6.08 -34.78 -10.11
C PRO A 103 6.19 -36.32 -9.96
N LYS A 104 6.68 -37.02 -10.99
CA LYS A 104 6.89 -38.48 -10.95
C LYS A 104 8.27 -38.88 -10.42
N ALA A 105 9.22 -37.96 -10.27
CA ALA A 105 10.53 -38.26 -9.70
C ALA A 105 10.42 -38.59 -8.22
N LEU A 106 11.17 -39.58 -7.74
CA LEU A 106 11.20 -39.94 -6.32
C LEU A 106 12.12 -39.01 -5.50
N ILE A 107 13.19 -38.50 -6.11
CA ILE A 107 14.15 -37.54 -5.55
C ILE A 107 14.44 -36.42 -6.55
N PHE A 108 14.83 -35.24 -6.08
CA PHE A 108 15.17 -34.07 -6.92
C PHE A 108 14.08 -33.71 -7.94
N LYS A 109 12.86 -33.48 -7.45
CA LYS A 109 11.68 -33.18 -8.28
C LYS A 109 11.72 -31.84 -9.02
N GLY A 110 12.78 -31.04 -8.83
CA GLY A 110 12.86 -29.67 -9.32
C GLY A 110 11.75 -28.81 -8.72
N THR A 111 11.89 -28.44 -7.44
CA THR A 111 10.85 -27.67 -6.75
C THR A 111 10.95 -26.19 -7.10
N HIS A 112 9.84 -25.62 -7.54
CA HIS A 112 9.68 -24.18 -7.75
C HIS A 112 8.65 -23.64 -6.79
N THR A 113 8.94 -22.52 -6.16
CA THR A 113 8.08 -21.96 -5.11
C THR A 113 7.58 -20.56 -5.44
N GLY A 114 6.47 -20.19 -4.82
CA GLY A 114 5.94 -18.83 -4.79
C GLY A 114 5.34 -18.53 -3.42
N THR A 115 5.46 -17.28 -2.97
CA THR A 115 4.91 -16.84 -1.68
C THR A 115 3.48 -16.36 -1.86
N LEU A 116 2.60 -16.75 -0.95
CA LEU A 116 1.21 -16.32 -0.94
C LEU A 116 1.02 -15.01 -0.17
N THR A 117 0.27 -14.10 -0.77
CA THR A 117 -0.29 -12.91 -0.14
C THR A 117 -1.82 -12.95 -0.22
N ALA A 118 -2.49 -12.08 0.53
CA ALA A 118 -3.94 -11.99 0.52
C ALA A 118 -4.44 -10.55 0.45
N TYR A 119 -5.64 -10.41 -0.10
CA TYR A 119 -6.48 -9.23 0.00
C TYR A 119 -7.69 -9.62 0.84
N ILE A 120 -7.96 -8.86 1.91
CA ILE A 120 -9.00 -9.18 2.88
C ILE A 120 -10.04 -8.07 2.90
N CYS A 121 -11.30 -8.42 2.63
CA CYS A 121 -12.40 -7.50 2.83
C CYS A 121 -12.65 -7.30 4.33
N GLY A 122 -12.46 -6.07 4.82
CA GLY A 122 -12.71 -5.70 6.21
C GLY A 122 -14.20 -5.75 6.60
N GLN A 123 -15.11 -5.77 5.62
CA GLN A 123 -16.56 -5.79 5.89
C GLN A 123 -17.12 -7.21 6.01
N CYS A 124 -16.79 -8.12 5.08
CA CYS A 124 -17.39 -9.47 5.05
C CYS A 124 -16.39 -10.61 5.27
N GLY A 125 -15.10 -10.29 5.44
CA GLY A 125 -14.04 -11.28 5.67
C GLY A 125 -13.70 -12.14 4.45
N TYR A 126 -14.18 -11.80 3.25
CA TYR A 126 -13.73 -12.47 2.03
C TYR A 126 -12.22 -12.27 1.85
N THR A 127 -11.51 -13.37 1.68
CA THR A 127 -10.05 -13.40 1.54
C THR A 127 -9.70 -13.97 0.19
N GLU A 128 -9.13 -13.14 -0.66
CA GLU A 128 -8.59 -13.54 -1.95
C GLU A 128 -7.07 -13.70 -1.84
N MET A 129 -6.52 -14.75 -2.44
CA MET A 129 -5.10 -15.08 -2.32
C MET A 129 -4.39 -14.90 -3.65
N TYR A 130 -3.19 -14.32 -3.59
CA TYR A 130 -2.34 -14.03 -4.73
C TYR A 130 -0.98 -14.67 -4.53
N ILE A 131 -0.32 -15.04 -5.63
CA ILE A 131 1.02 -15.62 -5.61
C ILE A 131 2.02 -14.60 -6.16
N SER A 132 3.22 -14.54 -5.61
CA SER A 132 4.21 -13.51 -5.96
C SER A 132 4.78 -13.63 -7.38
N ASN A 133 4.71 -14.81 -8.00
CA ASN A 133 5.37 -15.10 -9.27
C ASN A 133 4.53 -16.01 -10.21
N PRO A 134 3.27 -15.65 -10.53
CA PRO A 134 2.30 -16.55 -11.18
C PRO A 134 2.77 -17.00 -12.58
N GLN A 135 3.34 -16.09 -13.37
CA GLN A 135 3.81 -16.41 -14.72
C GLN A 135 5.00 -17.37 -14.70
N TYR A 136 5.91 -17.20 -13.75
CA TYR A 136 7.02 -18.12 -13.57
C TYR A 136 6.51 -19.52 -13.25
N LEU A 137 5.63 -19.67 -12.25
CA LEU A 137 5.09 -20.97 -11.85
C LEU A 137 4.30 -21.63 -12.99
N LEU A 138 3.51 -20.86 -13.73
CA LEU A 138 2.80 -21.36 -14.91
C LEU A 138 3.76 -21.89 -15.98
N ASN A 139 4.86 -21.18 -16.25
CA ASN A 139 5.86 -21.60 -17.21
C ASN A 139 6.52 -22.92 -16.81
N GLN A 140 6.82 -23.11 -15.52
CA GLN A 140 7.35 -24.39 -15.04
C GLN A 140 6.32 -25.51 -15.16
N TYR A 141 5.08 -25.28 -14.75
CA TYR A 141 4.00 -26.25 -14.90
C TYR A 141 3.80 -26.70 -16.38
N LYS A 142 3.86 -25.75 -17.32
CA LYS A 142 3.72 -26.04 -18.75
C LYS A 142 4.85 -26.89 -19.33
N LYS A 143 6.10 -26.71 -18.88
CA LYS A 143 7.23 -27.55 -19.31
C LYS A 143 6.96 -29.03 -18.99
N ASN A 144 6.28 -29.29 -17.88
CA ASN A 144 5.98 -30.64 -17.39
C ASN A 144 4.82 -31.29 -18.16
N LYS A 145 4.07 -30.50 -18.94
CA LYS A 145 2.93 -30.93 -19.77
C LYS A 145 3.26 -31.15 -21.25
N LYS A 146 4.52 -30.95 -21.69
CA LYS A 146 4.93 -31.38 -23.03
C LYS A 146 4.89 -32.92 -23.08
N ILE A 147 3.74 -33.44 -23.50
CA ILE A 147 3.52 -34.81 -23.97
C ILE A 147 4.06 -34.89 -25.39
#